data_AF-A0A1I8BBT0-F1
#
_entry.id   AF-A0A1I8BBT0-F1
#
_cell.length_a   1.000
_cell.length_b   1.000
_cell.length_c   1.000
_cell.angle_alpha   90.00
_cell.angle_beta   90.00
_cell.angle_gamma   90.00
#
_symmetry.space_group_name_H-M   'P 1'
#
loop_
_entity.id
_entity.type
_entity.pdbx_description
1 polymer ?
#
loop_
_entity_poly.entity_id
_entity_poly.type
_entity_poly.pdbx_seq_one_letter_code
_entity_poly.pdbx_strand_id
1 'polypeptide(L)'
;MVIGLINNNSIELYVKENKIAFKIQKEYDRIIIENIIWNNNDVFGCGLVYPPTNNSKEVPYIFFTQNGEKIGKAILLNKNYEDFKPFVALKCCSVETNFGNDLKTKPFVYDFTKHINNQYSDFEKDLNELVEMFPLIKKEGIKQFLLANGGIKENVLKKLNEIFPKYD
;
A
#
# COMPACT_ATOMS: atom_id res chain seq x y z
N MET A 1 15.02 -14.59 7.15
CA MET A 1 14.56 -13.22 6.92
C MET A 1 13.21 -13.05 7.59
N VAL A 2 12.97 -11.89 8.18
CA VAL A 2 11.65 -11.45 8.64
C VAL A 2 11.31 -10.17 7.89
N ILE A 3 10.09 -10.04 7.39
CA ILE A 3 9.55 -8.80 6.84
C ILE A 3 8.20 -8.50 7.48
N GLY A 4 7.84 -7.22 7.61
CA GLY A 4 6.56 -6.90 8.24
C GLY A 4 6.33 -5.42 8.42
N LEU A 5 5.36 -5.13 9.28
CA LEU A 5 4.97 -3.80 9.70
C LEU A 5 4.92 -3.74 11.22
N ILE A 6 5.51 -2.69 11.78
CA ILE A 6 5.57 -2.46 13.23
C ILE A 6 5.04 -1.09 13.61
N ASN A 7 4.37 -1.04 14.75
CA ASN A 7 3.97 0.12 15.54
C ASN A 7 3.83 -0.39 17.00
N ASN A 8 2.83 0.07 17.75
CA ASN A 8 2.36 -0.56 19.00
C ASN A 8 1.88 -2.01 18.80
N ASN A 9 1.62 -2.38 17.55
CA ASN A 9 1.34 -3.73 17.08
C ASN A 9 2.49 -4.21 16.18
N SER A 10 2.72 -5.51 16.07
CA SER A 10 3.65 -6.05 15.08
C SER A 10 2.96 -7.12 14.24
N ILE A 11 3.20 -7.12 12.93
CA ILE A 11 2.73 -8.16 12.01
C ILE A 11 3.90 -8.53 11.11
N GLU A 12 4.39 -9.75 11.26
CA GLU A 12 5.71 -10.17 10.78
C GLU A 12 5.64 -11.54 10.10
N LEU A 13 6.15 -11.63 8.88
CA LEU A 13 6.36 -12.87 8.16
C LEU A 13 7.76 -13.42 8.44
N TYR A 14 7.82 -14.59 9.08
CA TYR A 14 9.05 -15.34 9.31
C TYR A 14 9.23 -16.36 8.19
N VAL A 15 9.96 -15.97 7.14
CA VAL A 15 10.07 -16.76 5.91
C VAL A 15 10.67 -18.15 6.13
N LYS A 16 11.69 -18.30 6.99
CA LYS A 16 12.30 -19.62 7.27
C LYS A 16 11.44 -20.53 8.15
N GLU A 17 10.54 -19.94 8.92
CA GLU A 17 9.69 -20.65 9.87
C GLU A 17 8.28 -20.86 9.32
N ASN A 18 8.04 -20.46 8.06
CA ASN A 18 6.79 -20.58 7.35
C ASN A 18 5.59 -20.12 8.19
N LYS A 19 5.73 -18.96 8.84
CA LYS A 19 4.68 -18.43 9.73
C LYS A 19 4.56 -16.92 9.64
N ILE A 20 3.36 -16.43 9.87
CA ILE A 20 3.10 -15.03 10.23
C ILE A 20 2.90 -15.00 11.74
N ALA A 21 3.65 -14.16 12.44
CA ALA A 21 3.39 -13.84 13.83
C ALA A 21 2.84 -12.41 13.92
N PHE A 22 1.85 -12.21 14.79
CA PHE A 22 1.33 -10.87 15.00
C PHE A 22 0.96 -10.63 16.46
N LYS A 23 1.17 -9.39 16.87
CA LYS A 23 0.79 -8.85 18.16
C LYS A 23 -0.13 -7.66 17.95
N ILE A 24 -1.39 -7.77 18.33
CA ILE A 24 -2.39 -6.72 18.21
C ILE A 24 -2.99 -6.44 19.59
N GLN A 25 -2.88 -5.21 20.09
CA GLN A 25 -3.44 -4.80 21.39
C GLN A 25 -3.05 -5.71 22.58
N LYS A 26 -1.81 -6.24 22.57
CA LYS A 26 -1.24 -7.20 23.54
C LYS A 26 -1.69 -8.66 23.38
N GLU A 27 -2.59 -8.96 22.44
CA GLU A 27 -2.85 -10.33 22.03
C GLU A 27 -1.78 -10.77 21.06
N TYR A 28 -1.30 -12.01 21.21
CA TYR A 28 -0.29 -12.62 20.36
C TYR A 28 -0.88 -13.83 19.69
N ASP A 29 -0.72 -13.93 18.37
CA ASP A 29 -1.16 -15.07 17.61
C ASP A 29 -0.20 -15.35 16.43
N ARG A 30 -0.36 -16.53 15.84
CA ARG A 30 0.49 -17.04 14.77
C ARG A 30 -0.31 -17.86 13.77
N ILE A 31 -0.04 -17.65 12.49
CA ILE A 31 -0.58 -18.45 11.40
C ILE A 31 0.58 -19.21 10.76
N ILE A 32 0.46 -20.53 10.70
CA ILE A 32 1.36 -21.35 9.90
C ILE A 32 0.93 -21.25 8.43
N ILE A 33 1.89 -21.01 7.55
CA ILE A 33 1.68 -20.97 6.11
C ILE A 33 2.25 -22.27 5.53
N GLU A 34 1.43 -22.98 4.77
CA GLU A 34 1.89 -24.14 4.03
C GLU A 34 2.72 -23.71 2.81
N ASN A 35 3.75 -24.47 2.49
CA ASN A 35 4.48 -24.41 1.20
C ASN A 35 5.25 -23.11 0.90
N ILE A 36 5.66 -22.32 1.90
CA ILE A 36 6.71 -21.32 1.66
C ILE A 36 8.05 -22.04 1.50
N ILE A 37 8.65 -21.86 0.32
CA ILE A 37 10.02 -22.28 0.02
C ILE A 37 10.78 -21.01 -0.28
N TRP A 38 11.91 -20.80 0.41
CA TRP A 38 12.76 -19.63 0.18
C TRP A 38 13.95 -19.98 -0.69
N ASN A 39 13.97 -19.40 -1.89
CA ASN A 39 15.03 -19.54 -2.88
C ASN A 39 15.75 -18.22 -3.14
N ASN A 40 16.91 -18.31 -3.79
CA ASN A 40 17.59 -17.13 -4.32
C ASN A 40 16.68 -16.44 -5.35
N ASN A 41 16.67 -15.11 -5.33
CA ASN A 41 15.86 -14.23 -6.19
C ASN A 41 14.34 -14.24 -5.93
N ASP A 42 13.85 -14.95 -4.90
CA ASP A 42 12.46 -14.80 -4.48
C ASP A 42 12.19 -13.37 -4.00
N VAL A 43 11.05 -12.83 -4.41
CA VAL A 43 10.58 -11.50 -4.03
C VAL A 43 9.45 -11.64 -3.01
N PHE A 44 9.67 -11.13 -1.80
CA PHE A 44 8.64 -11.08 -0.77
C PHE A 44 8.08 -9.67 -0.64
N GLY A 45 6.77 -9.56 -0.55
CA GLY A 45 6.06 -8.29 -0.35
C GLY A 45 5.26 -8.27 0.95
N CYS A 46 5.07 -7.08 1.48
CA CYS A 46 4.17 -6.79 2.59
C CYS A 46 3.31 -5.60 2.19
N GLY A 47 1.99 -5.75 2.27
CA GLY A 47 1.04 -4.71 1.89
C GLY A 47 0.08 -4.42 3.04
N LEU A 48 -0.21 -3.14 3.25
CA LEU A 48 -1.25 -2.63 4.14
C LEU A 48 -2.29 -1.93 3.29
N VAL A 49 -3.55 -2.35 3.44
CA VAL A 49 -4.67 -1.76 2.71
C VAL A 49 -5.58 -1.09 3.72
N TYR A 50 -5.81 0.20 3.51
CA TYR A 50 -6.84 0.95 4.23
C TYR A 50 -8.14 0.92 3.43
N PRO A 51 -9.28 0.67 4.09
CA PRO A 51 -10.56 0.80 3.43
C PRO A 51 -10.81 2.27 3.03
N PRO A 52 -11.73 2.51 2.10
CA PRO A 52 -12.14 3.86 1.75
C PRO A 52 -12.68 4.61 2.97
N THR A 53 -12.40 5.91 3.07
CA THR A 53 -12.78 6.74 4.23
C THR A 53 -14.29 6.78 4.47
N ASN A 54 -15.08 6.59 3.41
CA ASN A 54 -16.54 6.59 3.46
C ASN A 54 -17.16 5.28 3.99
N ASN A 55 -16.37 4.21 4.19
CA ASN A 55 -16.85 2.93 4.69
C ASN A 55 -16.29 2.61 6.09
N SER A 56 -16.85 3.27 7.11
CA SER A 56 -16.43 3.15 8.52
C SER A 56 -16.60 1.75 9.14
N LYS A 57 -17.22 0.80 8.42
CA LYS A 57 -17.41 -0.59 8.87
C LYS A 57 -16.27 -1.50 8.46
N GLU A 58 -15.55 -1.16 7.40
CA GLU A 58 -14.37 -1.91 6.98
C GLU A 58 -13.17 -1.49 7.82
N VAL A 59 -12.27 -2.44 8.05
CA VAL A 59 -11.05 -2.23 8.81
C VAL A 59 -9.83 -2.51 7.94
N PRO A 60 -8.69 -1.86 8.19
CA PRO A 60 -7.49 -2.09 7.42
C PRO A 60 -7.02 -3.53 7.57
N TYR A 61 -6.29 -4.01 6.58
CA TYR A 61 -5.73 -5.35 6.64
C TYR A 61 -4.32 -5.39 6.07
N ILE A 62 -3.53 -6.32 6.61
CA ILE A 62 -2.17 -6.59 6.16
C ILE A 62 -2.15 -7.92 5.44
N PHE A 63 -1.39 -7.99 4.35
CA PHE A 63 -1.18 -9.22 3.62
C PHE A 63 0.28 -9.35 3.19
N PHE A 64 0.70 -10.56 2.92
CA PHE A 64 2.04 -10.88 2.44
C PHE A 64 1.96 -11.51 1.06
N THR A 65 3.04 -11.36 0.30
CA THR A 65 3.19 -11.98 -1.02
C THR A 65 4.54 -12.65 -1.17
N GLN A 66 4.57 -13.69 -2.01
CA GLN A 66 5.77 -14.29 -2.55
C GLN A 66 5.65 -14.29 -4.08
N ASN A 67 6.62 -13.71 -4.77
CA ASN A 67 6.67 -13.62 -6.24
C ASN A 67 5.40 -13.03 -6.87
N GLY A 68 4.78 -12.07 -6.18
CA GLY A 68 3.56 -11.38 -6.65
C GLY A 68 2.25 -12.10 -6.31
N GLU A 69 2.30 -13.28 -5.70
CA GLU A 69 1.11 -14.01 -5.26
C GLU A 69 0.91 -13.88 -3.76
N LYS A 70 -0.36 -13.75 -3.31
CA LYS A 70 -0.67 -13.65 -1.88
C LYS A 70 -0.37 -14.97 -1.17
N ILE A 71 0.25 -14.90 -0.01
CA ILE A 71 0.54 -16.06 0.85
C ILE A 71 -0.21 -15.96 2.17
N GLY A 72 -0.75 -17.08 2.62
CA GLY A 72 -1.57 -17.15 3.83
C GLY A 72 -2.86 -16.34 3.75
N LYS A 73 -3.46 -16.07 4.92
CA LYS A 73 -4.65 -15.21 5.05
C LYS A 73 -4.23 -13.78 5.36
N ALA A 74 -5.04 -12.82 4.89
CA ALA A 74 -4.90 -11.42 5.31
C ALA A 74 -5.21 -11.29 6.81
N ILE A 75 -4.45 -10.43 7.49
CA ILE A 75 -4.62 -10.13 8.91
C ILE A 75 -5.47 -8.86 9.02
N LEU A 76 -6.71 -9.01 9.49
CA LEU A 76 -7.58 -7.87 9.76
C LEU A 76 -7.08 -7.12 11.00
N LEU A 77 -6.98 -5.80 10.89
CA LEU A 77 -6.71 -4.93 12.01
C LEU A 77 -8.03 -4.59 12.70
N ASN A 78 -8.02 -4.41 14.02
CA ASN A 78 -9.24 -4.11 14.77
C ASN A 78 -9.55 -2.60 14.85
N LYS A 79 -8.65 -1.74 14.36
CA LYS A 79 -8.78 -0.28 14.30
C LYS A 79 -7.93 0.28 13.15
N ASN A 80 -8.23 1.51 12.76
CA ASN A 80 -7.32 2.32 11.95
C ASN A 80 -6.11 2.71 12.81
N TYR A 81 -4.94 2.20 12.45
CA TYR A 81 -3.67 2.59 13.05
C TYR A 81 -2.89 3.41 12.05
N GLU A 82 -2.45 4.61 12.43
CA GLU A 82 -1.92 5.59 11.48
C GLU A 82 -0.40 5.49 11.26
N ASP A 83 0.33 4.71 12.07
CA ASP A 83 1.81 4.78 12.10
C ASP A 83 2.53 3.43 11.93
N PHE A 84 2.08 2.59 11.00
CA PHE A 84 2.86 1.39 10.66
C PHE A 84 4.15 1.76 9.91
N LYS A 85 5.26 1.18 10.35
CA LYS A 85 6.57 1.33 9.71
C LYS A 85 7.03 -0.01 9.14
N PRO A 86 7.59 -0.03 7.92
CA PRO A 86 8.25 -1.23 7.39
C PRO A 86 9.31 -1.75 8.35
N PHE A 87 9.34 -3.06 8.55
CA PHE A 87 10.31 -3.76 9.38
C PHE A 87 10.96 -4.89 8.58
N VAL A 88 12.27 -5.03 8.72
CA VAL A 88 13.04 -6.14 8.15
C VAL A 88 14.10 -6.60 9.15
N ALA A 89 14.23 -7.90 9.33
CA ALA A 89 15.32 -8.50 10.09
C ALA A 89 16.01 -9.60 9.29
N LEU A 90 17.34 -9.53 9.23
CA LEU A 90 18.17 -10.44 8.44
C LEU A 90 19.01 -11.31 9.36
N LYS A 91 19.15 -12.59 9.00
CA LYS A 91 20.06 -13.53 9.65
C LYS A 91 20.79 -14.29 8.57
N CYS A 92 22.11 -14.05 8.45
CA CYS A 92 23.01 -14.71 7.49
C CYS A 92 22.52 -14.62 6.03
N CYS A 93 22.01 -13.47 5.60
CA CYS A 93 21.56 -13.22 4.22
C CYS A 93 21.64 -11.73 3.89
N SER A 94 21.62 -11.41 2.60
CA SER A 94 21.53 -10.05 2.06
C SER A 94 20.28 -9.95 1.21
N VAL A 95 19.63 -8.79 1.24
CA VAL A 95 18.41 -8.52 0.46
C VAL A 95 18.47 -7.12 -0.13
N GLU A 96 17.71 -6.91 -1.19
CA GLU A 96 17.49 -5.60 -1.77
C GLU A 96 16.03 -5.17 -1.50
N THR A 97 15.84 -3.93 -1.05
CA THR A 97 14.50 -3.38 -0.80
C THR A 97 13.98 -2.63 -2.03
N ASN A 98 12.66 -2.68 -2.25
CA ASN A 98 11.97 -1.83 -3.21
C ASN A 98 10.79 -1.13 -2.52
N PHE A 99 10.89 0.18 -2.34
CA PHE A 99 9.81 1.01 -1.80
C PHE A 99 9.01 1.74 -2.88
N GLY A 100 9.25 1.44 -4.16
CA GLY A 100 8.53 2.05 -5.28
C GLY A 100 9.09 3.38 -5.75
N ASN A 101 10.34 3.72 -5.41
CA ASN A 101 10.97 4.98 -5.86
C ASN A 101 11.14 5.06 -7.40
N ASP A 102 11.24 3.92 -8.07
CA ASP A 102 11.27 3.82 -9.53
C ASP A 102 10.41 2.65 -10.02
N LEU A 103 9.12 2.93 -10.26
CA LEU A 103 8.19 1.93 -10.76
C LEU A 103 8.40 1.60 -12.25
N LYS A 104 9.18 2.39 -12.98
CA LYS A 104 9.41 2.18 -14.42
C LYS A 104 10.49 1.13 -14.64
N THR A 105 11.61 1.25 -13.93
CA THR A 105 12.74 0.30 -14.05
C THR A 105 12.65 -0.84 -13.04
N LYS A 106 11.99 -0.60 -11.89
CA LYS A 106 11.85 -1.56 -10.81
C LYS A 106 10.41 -1.60 -10.27
N PRO A 107 9.44 -2.08 -11.08
CA PRO A 107 8.05 -2.18 -10.65
C PRO A 107 7.89 -3.12 -9.44
N PHE A 108 6.79 -2.96 -8.71
CA PHE A 108 6.37 -4.00 -7.77
C PHE A 108 5.98 -5.26 -8.54
N VAL A 109 6.37 -6.43 -8.00
CA VAL A 109 5.94 -7.73 -8.56
C VAL A 109 4.46 -7.98 -8.28
N TYR A 110 3.97 -7.50 -7.13
CA TYR A 110 2.55 -7.54 -6.81
C TYR A 110 1.78 -6.43 -7.56
N ASP A 111 0.72 -6.83 -8.26
CA ASP A 111 -0.23 -5.90 -8.87
C ASP A 111 -1.13 -5.26 -7.78
N PHE A 112 -0.69 -4.09 -7.30
CA PHE A 112 -1.40 -3.32 -6.29
C PHE A 112 -2.62 -2.58 -6.86
N THR A 113 -2.79 -2.50 -8.18
CA THR A 113 -3.94 -1.81 -8.80
C THR A 113 -5.28 -2.46 -8.42
N LYS A 114 -5.24 -3.76 -8.09
CA LYS A 114 -6.36 -4.54 -7.55
C LYS A 114 -7.00 -3.94 -6.29
N HIS A 115 -6.27 -3.12 -5.53
CA HIS A 115 -6.77 -2.48 -4.30
C HIS A 115 -7.24 -1.06 -4.49
N ILE A 116 -6.98 -0.46 -5.65
CA ILE A 116 -7.31 0.95 -5.86
C ILE A 116 -8.80 1.11 -6.20
N ASN A 117 -9.45 0.08 -6.77
CA ASN A 117 -10.88 0.05 -7.19
C ASN A 117 -11.92 0.45 -6.12
N ASN A 118 -11.62 0.35 -4.83
CA ASN A 118 -12.54 0.81 -3.78
C ASN A 118 -12.18 2.21 -3.23
N GLN A 119 -10.91 2.63 -3.28
CA GLN A 119 -10.51 4.01 -3.00
C GLN A 119 -10.97 4.99 -4.10
N TYR A 120 -11.35 4.47 -5.28
CA TYR A 120 -11.67 5.28 -6.46
C TYR A 120 -13.05 5.99 -6.43
N SER A 121 -13.93 5.73 -5.47
CA SER A 121 -15.19 6.51 -5.37
C SER A 121 -14.91 7.98 -5.09
N ASP A 122 -13.93 8.26 -4.23
CA ASP A 122 -13.46 9.62 -3.97
C ASP A 122 -12.54 10.11 -5.09
N PHE A 123 -11.68 9.26 -5.68
CA PHE A 123 -10.80 9.67 -6.77
C PHE A 123 -11.54 10.06 -8.06
N GLU A 124 -12.55 9.29 -8.50
CA GLU A 124 -13.28 9.62 -9.73
C GLU A 124 -14.12 10.89 -9.52
N LYS A 125 -14.67 11.06 -8.32
CA LYS A 125 -15.32 12.30 -7.90
C LYS A 125 -14.33 13.47 -7.93
N ASP A 126 -13.18 13.33 -7.27
CA ASP A 126 -12.13 14.35 -7.20
C ASP A 126 -11.56 14.67 -8.59
N LEU A 127 -11.39 13.66 -9.45
CA LEU A 127 -10.99 13.82 -10.84
C LEU A 127 -12.02 14.62 -11.62
N ASN A 128 -13.30 14.30 -11.47
CA ASN A 128 -14.37 15.03 -12.16
C ASN A 128 -14.46 16.48 -11.65
N GLU A 129 -14.37 16.72 -10.34
CA GLU A 129 -14.33 18.07 -9.78
C GLU A 129 -13.12 18.87 -10.30
N LEU A 130 -11.93 18.27 -10.35
CA LEU A 130 -10.73 18.92 -10.90
C LEU A 130 -10.87 19.21 -12.40
N VAL A 131 -11.50 18.31 -13.17
CA VAL A 131 -11.79 18.53 -14.59
C VAL A 131 -12.73 19.71 -14.79
N GLU A 132 -13.75 19.87 -13.93
CA GLU A 132 -14.64 21.03 -13.96
C GLU A 132 -13.91 22.33 -13.59
N MET A 133 -13.00 22.28 -12.62
CA MET A 133 -12.22 23.45 -12.18
C MET A 133 -11.16 23.89 -13.20
N PHE A 134 -10.62 22.95 -13.98
CA PHE A 134 -9.57 23.17 -14.97
C PHE A 134 -9.97 22.60 -16.35
N PRO A 135 -11.01 23.16 -16.99
CA PRO A 135 -11.58 22.59 -18.21
C PRO A 135 -10.63 22.62 -19.42
N LEU A 136 -9.57 23.42 -19.35
CA LEU A 136 -8.53 23.52 -20.38
C LEU A 136 -7.52 22.36 -20.34
N ILE A 137 -7.51 21.56 -19.26
CA ILE A 137 -6.62 20.41 -19.11
C ILE A 137 -7.40 19.14 -19.46
N LYS A 138 -6.82 18.28 -20.30
CA LYS A 138 -7.44 16.99 -20.62
C LYS A 138 -7.61 16.14 -19.35
N LYS A 139 -8.76 15.48 -19.20
CA LYS A 139 -9.05 14.57 -18.07
C LYS A 139 -7.94 13.56 -17.80
N GLU A 140 -7.37 12.96 -18.84
CA GLU A 140 -6.25 12.03 -18.69
C GLU A 140 -4.99 12.70 -18.11
N GLY A 141 -4.72 13.96 -18.46
CA GLY A 141 -3.63 14.74 -17.86
C GLY A 141 -3.84 14.98 -16.36
N ILE A 142 -5.05 15.38 -15.96
CA ILE A 142 -5.41 15.56 -14.55
C ILE A 142 -5.32 14.22 -13.79
N LYS A 143 -5.78 13.12 -14.40
CA LYS A 143 -5.70 11.77 -13.82
C LYS A 143 -4.26 11.35 -13.52
N GLN A 144 -3.36 11.49 -14.49
CA GLN A 144 -1.93 11.18 -14.30
C GLN A 144 -1.32 12.06 -13.20
N PHE A 145 -1.71 13.33 -13.14
CA PHE A 145 -1.26 14.26 -12.12
C PHE A 145 -1.76 13.89 -10.71
N LEU A 146 -3.02 13.45 -10.61
CA LEU A 146 -3.62 12.96 -9.37
C LEU A 146 -2.92 11.70 -8.87
N LEU A 147 -2.65 10.74 -9.75
CA LEU A 147 -1.89 9.54 -9.42
C LEU A 147 -0.45 9.86 -8.96
N ALA A 148 0.25 10.77 -9.65
CA ALA A 148 1.61 11.18 -9.30
C ALA A 148 1.70 11.92 -7.95
N ASN A 149 0.57 12.41 -7.41
CA ASN A 149 0.49 13.09 -6.12
C ASN A 149 -0.27 12.25 -5.07
N GLY A 150 -0.23 10.93 -5.21
CA GLY A 150 -0.78 10.00 -4.21
C GLY A 150 -2.31 9.93 -4.18
N GLY A 151 -2.99 10.43 -5.22
CA GLY A 151 -4.46 10.45 -5.29
C GLY A 151 -5.12 11.56 -4.47
N ILE A 152 -4.35 12.50 -3.91
CA ILE A 152 -4.86 13.54 -2.99
C ILE A 152 -5.24 14.81 -3.76
N LYS A 153 -6.53 15.15 -3.78
CA LYS A 153 -7.07 16.32 -4.51
C LYS A 153 -6.47 17.65 -4.07
N GLU A 154 -6.40 17.94 -2.77
CA GLU A 154 -5.85 19.21 -2.25
C GLU A 154 -4.44 19.50 -2.75
N ASN A 155 -3.57 18.47 -2.77
CA ASN A 155 -2.19 18.60 -3.24
C ASN A 155 -2.14 18.96 -4.73
N VAL A 156 -2.98 18.31 -5.54
CA VAL A 156 -3.11 18.60 -6.97
C VAL A 156 -3.69 19.98 -7.20
N LEU A 157 -4.76 20.33 -6.50
CA LEU A 157 -5.44 21.61 -6.63
C LEU A 157 -4.48 22.78 -6.34
N LYS A 158 -3.70 22.70 -5.26
CA LYS A 158 -2.70 23.70 -4.91
C LYS A 158 -1.69 23.91 -6.05
N LYS A 159 -1.12 22.82 -6.58
CA LYS A 159 -0.15 22.87 -7.69
C LYS A 159 -0.77 23.38 -8.99
N LEU A 160 -1.99 22.96 -9.31
CA LEU A 160 -2.68 23.42 -10.52
C LEU A 160 -3.00 24.92 -10.44
N ASN A 161 -3.34 25.45 -9.27
CA ASN A 161 -3.52 26.89 -9.08
C ASN A 161 -2.20 27.68 -9.19
N GLU A 162 -1.06 27.09 -8.81
CA GLU A 162 0.27 27.70 -9.01
C GLU A 162 0.64 27.76 -10.51
N ILE A 163 0.30 26.72 -11.28
CA ILE A 163 0.60 26.62 -12.71
C ILE A 163 -0.40 27.44 -13.55
N PHE A 164 -1.67 27.42 -13.17
CA PHE A 164 -2.79 28.09 -13.84
C PHE A 164 -3.49 29.02 -12.85
N PRO A 165 -2.86 30.15 -12.49
CA PRO A 165 -3.48 31.12 -11.60
C PRO A 165 -4.76 31.64 -12.23
N LYS A 166 -5.85 31.65 -11.44
CA LYS A 166 -7.08 32.32 -11.83
C LYS A 166 -6.83 33.82 -11.69
N TYR A 167 -6.99 34.55 -12.79
CA TYR A 167 -7.02 36.01 -12.75
C TYR A 167 -8.46 36.41 -12.36
N ASP A 168 -8.58 37.17 -11.27
CA ASP A 168 -9.85 37.81 -10.85
C ASP A 168 -10.30 38.88 -11.86
#